data_AF-D3KVC9-F1
#
_entry.id   AF-D3KVC9-F1
#
_cell.length_a   1.000
_cell.length_b   1.000
_cell.length_c   1.000
_cell.angle_alpha   90.00
_cell.angle_beta   90.00
_cell.angle_gamma   90.00
#
_symmetry.space_group_name_H-M   'P 1'
#
loop_
_entity.id
_entity.type
_entity.pdbx_description
1 polymer ?
#
loop_
_entity_poly.entity_id
_entity_poly.type
_entity_poly.pdbx_seq_one_letter_code
_entity_poly.pdbx_strand_id
1 'polypeptide(L)'
;CWCPAYFTGNHEEYTNKVCWISNTYYLPERSIPNTPNVIKHHISYYQWVPIVLLVQAFFFYIPCIIWRIFSDRSGININNMVEAAETIQNALYPERRDKTIKYMIRHLDHYLDYQREYRGGCCAPAKTFLAKYLCLACGNRHGNYLVGLYMTTKCFYFANTIFQLFLLNGFLGTEYHLYGFEVMRNLIQGRAWEQSRTFPRITLCDFKINNLNNVILPYTVQCVLPINFFNEKIY
;
A
#
# COMPACT_ATOMS: atom_id res chain seq x y z
N CYS A 1 -5.08 -18.44 25.21
CA CYS A 1 -6.29 -17.90 25.85
C CYS A 1 -6.36 -18.42 27.27
N TRP A 2 -7.07 -17.71 28.16
CA TRP A 2 -7.35 -18.12 29.52
C TRP A 2 -8.49 -19.14 29.51
N CYS A 3 -8.13 -20.42 29.56
CA CYS A 3 -9.07 -21.54 29.52
C CYS A 3 -9.48 -21.95 30.95
N PRO A 4 -10.68 -22.51 31.14
CA PRO A 4 -11.09 -23.07 32.42
C PRO A 4 -10.20 -24.25 32.86
N ALA A 5 -10.00 -24.42 34.17
CA ALA A 5 -9.09 -25.43 34.72
C ALA A 5 -9.43 -26.89 34.37
N TYR A 6 -10.65 -27.19 33.93
CA TYR A 6 -11.08 -28.54 33.52
C TYR A 6 -10.82 -28.84 32.04
N PHE A 7 -10.29 -27.88 31.26
CA PHE A 7 -9.88 -28.14 29.88
C PHE A 7 -8.60 -28.98 29.88
N THR A 8 -8.57 -30.01 29.04
CA THR A 8 -7.34 -30.77 28.76
C THR A 8 -6.45 -29.96 27.82
N GLY A 9 -5.16 -30.29 27.70
CA GLY A 9 -4.26 -29.60 26.77
C GLY A 9 -4.77 -29.55 25.33
N ASN A 10 -5.43 -30.61 24.86
CA ASN A 10 -6.06 -30.64 23.53
C ASN A 10 -7.25 -29.66 23.42
N HIS A 11 -8.04 -29.50 24.48
CA HIS A 11 -9.12 -28.52 24.51
C HIS A 11 -8.58 -27.08 24.51
N GLU A 12 -7.48 -26.82 25.21
CA GLU A 12 -6.80 -25.53 25.18
C GLU A 12 -6.28 -25.19 23.78
N GLU A 13 -5.64 -26.15 23.11
CA GLU A 13 -5.14 -25.97 21.75
C GLU A 13 -6.28 -25.72 20.75
N TYR A 14 -7.37 -26.50 20.84
CA TYR A 14 -8.58 -26.27 20.05
C TYR A 14 -9.15 -24.88 20.28
N THR A 15 -9.28 -24.47 21.55
CA THR A 15 -9.80 -23.15 21.93
C THR A 15 -8.94 -22.03 21.36
N ASN A 16 -7.62 -22.14 21.47
CA ASN A 16 -6.69 -21.17 20.90
C ASN A 16 -6.86 -21.05 19.37
N LYS A 17 -6.99 -22.18 18.66
CA LYS A 17 -7.20 -22.20 17.20
C LYS A 17 -8.54 -21.61 16.79
N VAL A 18 -9.63 -22.01 17.46
CA VAL A 18 -10.97 -21.48 17.19
C VAL A 18 -11.02 -19.97 17.44
N CYS A 19 -10.46 -19.49 18.55
CA CYS A 19 -10.44 -18.08 18.88
C CYS A 19 -9.51 -17.25 17.98
N TRP A 20 -8.47 -17.87 17.40
CA TRP A 20 -7.62 -17.20 16.40
C TRP A 20 -8.33 -16.99 15.07
N ILE A 21 -9.15 -17.95 14.64
CA ILE A 21 -9.88 -17.90 13.37
C ILE A 21 -11.17 -17.08 13.51
N SER A 22 -11.82 -17.15 14.68
CA SER A 22 -13.08 -16.45 14.94
C SER A 22 -12.85 -14.97 15.26
N ASN A 23 -13.86 -14.14 14.98
CA ASN A 23 -13.83 -12.73 15.34
C ASN A 23 -13.85 -12.59 16.87
N THR A 24 -12.79 -12.01 17.44
CA THR A 24 -12.76 -11.64 18.86
C THR A 24 -13.32 -10.23 19.04
N TYR A 25 -13.65 -9.82 20.25
CA TYR A 25 -14.15 -8.47 20.54
C TYR A 25 -13.48 -7.90 21.78
N TYR A 26 -13.44 -6.58 21.87
CA TYR A 26 -12.93 -5.89 23.05
C TYR A 26 -14.09 -5.34 23.89
N LEU A 27 -13.98 -5.52 25.21
CA LEU A 27 -14.87 -4.94 26.21
C LEU A 27 -14.04 -4.14 27.22
N PRO A 28 -14.42 -2.88 27.54
CA PRO A 28 -13.81 -2.15 28.63
C PRO A 28 -13.96 -2.91 29.96
N GLU A 29 -12.95 -2.84 30.83
CA GLU A 29 -12.85 -3.59 32.10
C GLU A 29 -14.09 -3.54 33.02
N ARG A 30 -14.98 -2.54 32.86
CA ARG A 30 -16.20 -2.39 33.69
C ARG A 30 -17.46 -3.04 33.10
N SER A 31 -17.37 -3.71 31.94
CA SER A 31 -18.54 -4.27 31.25
C SER A 31 -18.61 -5.80 31.36
N ILE A 32 -19.78 -6.31 31.73
CA ILE A 32 -20.03 -7.75 31.89
C ILE A 32 -20.44 -8.33 30.51
N PRO A 33 -19.81 -9.43 30.04
CA PRO A 33 -20.01 -9.92 28.66
C PRO A 33 -21.41 -10.43 28.33
N ASN A 34 -22.24 -10.76 29.34
CA ASN A 34 -23.54 -11.39 29.17
C ASN A 34 -24.75 -10.45 29.34
N THR A 35 -24.55 -9.13 29.42
CA THR A 35 -25.67 -8.18 29.49
C THR A 35 -26.24 -7.87 28.09
N PRO A 36 -27.57 -7.85 27.91
CA PRO A 36 -28.23 -7.80 26.60
C PRO A 36 -28.01 -6.49 25.79
N ASN A 37 -27.43 -5.45 26.39
CA ASN A 37 -27.28 -4.12 25.78
C ASN A 37 -25.81 -3.73 25.49
N VAL A 38 -24.86 -4.66 25.52
CA VAL A 38 -23.44 -4.34 25.29
C VAL A 38 -23.10 -4.47 23.81
N ILE A 39 -22.71 -3.35 23.20
CA ILE A 39 -22.20 -3.31 21.82
C ILE A 39 -20.82 -3.97 21.80
N LYS A 40 -20.73 -5.14 21.15
CA LYS A 40 -19.47 -5.86 20.98
C LYS A 40 -18.72 -5.32 19.76
N HIS A 41 -17.62 -4.62 20.00
CA HIS A 41 -16.72 -4.19 18.92
C HIS A 41 -15.83 -5.36 18.50
N HIS A 42 -16.23 -6.01 17.41
CA HIS A 42 -15.46 -7.12 16.84
C HIS A 42 -14.19 -6.63 16.15
N ILE A 43 -13.13 -7.39 16.32
CA ILE A 43 -11.79 -7.10 15.84
C ILE A 43 -11.34 -8.26 14.96
N SER A 44 -11.23 -8.00 13.66
CA SER A 44 -10.80 -8.97 12.66
C SER A 44 -9.67 -8.45 11.76
N TYR A 45 -9.32 -7.16 11.84
CA TYR A 45 -8.33 -6.56 10.95
C TYR A 45 -6.95 -7.23 11.05
N TYR A 46 -6.53 -7.68 12.24
CA TYR A 46 -5.20 -8.28 12.44
C TYR A 46 -4.96 -9.54 11.57
N GLN A 47 -6.03 -10.26 11.21
CA GLN A 47 -5.94 -11.41 10.31
C GLN A 47 -5.58 -10.98 8.88
N TRP A 48 -5.98 -9.77 8.47
CA TRP A 48 -5.82 -9.22 7.13
C TRP A 48 -4.63 -8.28 6.97
N VAL A 49 -4.06 -7.77 8.08
CA VAL A 49 -2.93 -6.83 8.07
C VAL A 49 -1.81 -7.26 7.09
N PRO A 50 -1.28 -8.50 7.13
CA PRO A 50 -0.18 -8.88 6.24
C PRO A 50 -0.57 -8.87 4.75
N ILE A 51 -1.80 -9.28 4.44
CA ILE A 51 -2.33 -9.32 3.07
C ILE A 51 -2.52 -7.91 2.54
N VAL A 52 -3.10 -7.03 3.36
CA VAL A 52 -3.30 -5.62 3.01
C VAL A 52 -1.95 -4.97 2.77
N LEU A 53 -0.97 -5.13 3.66
CA LEU A 53 0.38 -4.56 3.50
C LEU A 53 1.05 -5.03 2.19
N LEU A 54 0.88 -6.30 1.80
CA LEU A 54 1.39 -6.81 0.53
C LEU A 54 0.73 -6.12 -0.67
N VAL A 55 -0.61 -5.98 -0.63
CA VAL A 55 -1.37 -5.27 -1.66
C VAL A 55 -0.98 -3.78 -1.72
N GLN A 56 -0.76 -3.13 -0.58
CA GLN A 56 -0.29 -1.74 -0.52
C GLN A 56 1.11 -1.61 -1.15
N ALA A 57 2.04 -2.51 -0.83
CA ALA A 57 3.37 -2.54 -1.43
C ALA A 57 3.32 -2.73 -2.95
N PHE A 58 2.44 -3.63 -3.42
CA PHE A 58 2.20 -3.80 -4.86
C PHE A 58 1.68 -2.51 -5.51
N PHE A 59 0.69 -1.84 -4.91
CA PHE A 59 0.17 -0.58 -5.42
C PHE A 59 1.24 0.53 -5.45
N PHE A 60 2.14 0.61 -4.46
CA PHE A 60 3.28 1.54 -4.51
C PHE A 60 4.26 1.25 -5.65
N TYR A 61 4.31 0.00 -6.13
CA TYR A 61 5.17 -0.39 -7.25
C TYR A 61 4.54 -0.10 -8.63
N ILE A 62 3.22 0.01 -8.74
CA ILE A 62 2.52 0.24 -10.02
C ILE A 62 3.05 1.45 -10.80
N PRO A 63 3.24 2.64 -10.20
CA PRO A 63 3.73 3.80 -10.96
C PRO A 63 5.13 3.58 -11.54
N CYS A 64 5.98 2.76 -10.89
CA CYS A 64 7.29 2.36 -11.41
C CYS A 64 7.17 1.45 -12.64
N ILE A 65 6.25 0.48 -12.60
CA ILE A 65 5.94 -0.37 -13.75
C ILE A 65 5.45 0.49 -14.93
N ILE A 66 4.54 1.43 -14.67
CA ILE A 66 4.03 2.37 -15.69
C ILE A 66 5.20 3.13 -16.31
N TRP A 67 6.08 3.72 -15.48
CA TRP A 67 7.25 4.44 -16.00
C TRP A 67 8.10 3.56 -16.91
N ARG A 68 8.49 2.36 -16.46
CA ARG A 68 9.34 1.44 -17.24
C ARG A 68 8.72 1.03 -18.58
N ILE A 69 7.44 0.62 -18.57
CA ILE A 69 6.76 0.15 -19.79
C ILE A 69 6.61 1.28 -20.81
N PHE A 70 6.25 2.48 -20.36
CA PHE A 70 5.97 3.60 -21.25
C PHE A 70 7.22 4.44 -21.60
N SER A 71 8.26 4.45 -20.76
CA SER A 71 9.52 5.15 -21.05
C SER A 71 10.22 4.53 -22.26
N ASP A 72 10.21 3.21 -22.38
CA ASP A 72 10.88 2.49 -23.48
C ASP A 72 10.16 2.76 -24.82
N ARG A 73 8.86 3.04 -24.78
CA ARG A 73 8.07 3.44 -25.95
C ARG A 73 8.39 4.86 -26.43
N SER A 74 9.12 5.67 -25.67
CA SER A 74 9.51 7.02 -26.07
C SER A 74 10.53 7.06 -27.21
N GLY A 75 11.19 5.93 -27.50
CA GLY A 75 12.24 5.83 -28.52
C GLY A 75 13.61 6.33 -28.05
N ILE A 76 13.73 6.83 -26.81
CA ILE A 76 15.01 7.12 -26.16
C ILE A 76 15.13 6.29 -24.89
N ASN A 77 16.15 5.43 -24.85
CA ASN A 77 16.57 4.79 -23.61
C ASN A 77 17.41 5.79 -22.78
N ILE A 78 16.76 6.45 -21.82
CA ILE A 78 17.40 7.44 -20.94
C ILE A 78 18.59 6.82 -20.20
N ASN A 79 18.47 5.57 -19.76
CA ASN A 79 19.53 4.86 -19.05
C ASN A 79 20.80 4.78 -19.89
N ASN A 80 20.68 4.42 -21.16
CA ASN A 80 21.82 4.34 -22.09
C ASN A 80 22.44 5.72 -22.34
N MET A 81 21.62 6.77 -22.38
CA MET A 81 22.10 8.15 -22.55
C MET A 81 22.87 8.65 -21.34
N VAL A 82 22.37 8.34 -20.13
CA VAL A 82 23.04 8.69 -18.87
C VAL A 82 24.34 7.91 -18.72
N GLU A 83 24.33 6.61 -19.02
CA GLU A 83 25.54 5.78 -19.01
C GLU A 83 26.55 6.27 -20.03
N ALA A 84 26.13 6.59 -21.26
CA ALA A 84 27.02 7.17 -22.27
C ALA A 84 27.60 8.52 -21.80
N ALA A 85 26.80 9.38 -21.18
CA ALA A 85 27.27 10.65 -20.62
C ALA A 85 28.29 10.44 -19.48
N GLU A 86 28.05 9.47 -18.59
CA GLU A 86 28.97 9.09 -17.53
C GLU A 86 30.30 8.56 -18.09
N THR A 87 30.25 7.70 -19.12
CA THR A 87 31.48 7.21 -19.77
C THR A 87 32.28 8.32 -20.45
N ILE A 88 31.63 9.37 -20.97
CA ILE A 88 32.32 10.54 -21.53
C ILE A 88 33.06 11.30 -20.43
N GLN A 89 32.39 11.54 -19.30
CA GLN A 89 32.99 12.23 -18.16
C GLN A 89 34.21 11.45 -17.63
N ASN A 90 34.06 10.14 -17.43
CA ASN A 90 35.08 9.28 -16.83
C ASN A 90 36.18 8.81 -17.80
N ALA A 91 36.06 9.07 -19.11
CA ALA A 91 37.06 8.61 -20.07
C ALA A 91 38.39 9.37 -19.94
N LEU A 92 39.45 8.64 -19.60
CA LEU A 92 40.82 9.17 -19.50
C LEU A 92 41.43 9.52 -20.86
N TYR A 93 41.06 8.79 -21.91
CA TYR A 93 41.65 8.89 -23.25
C TYR A 93 40.73 9.65 -24.22
N PRO A 94 41.27 10.59 -25.01
CA PRO A 94 40.49 11.42 -25.93
C PRO A 94 39.81 10.58 -27.05
N GLU A 95 40.47 9.55 -27.57
CA GLU A 95 39.86 8.71 -28.63
C GLU A 95 38.57 8.00 -28.20
N ARG A 96 38.49 7.56 -26.94
CA ARG A 96 37.31 6.88 -26.41
C ARG A 96 36.15 7.86 -26.26
N ARG A 97 36.44 9.10 -25.83
CA ARG A 97 35.45 10.18 -25.75
C ARG A 97 34.85 10.48 -27.12
N ASP A 98 35.68 10.67 -28.14
CA ASP A 98 35.20 11.02 -29.49
C ASP A 98 34.31 9.93 -30.10
N LYS A 99 34.63 8.65 -29.86
CA LYS A 99 33.80 7.52 -30.29
C LYS A 99 32.44 7.53 -29.59
N THR A 100 32.40 7.72 -28.26
CA THR A 100 31.13 7.78 -27.51
C THR A 100 30.29 9.00 -27.86
N ILE A 101 30.92 10.16 -28.05
CA ILE A 101 30.25 11.39 -28.48
C ILE A 101 29.61 11.19 -29.86
N LYS A 102 30.34 10.60 -30.83
CA LYS A 102 29.78 10.29 -32.16
C LYS A 102 28.61 9.30 -32.09
N TYR A 103 28.69 8.31 -31.20
CA TYR A 103 27.59 7.38 -30.96
C TYR A 103 26.35 8.11 -30.41
N MET A 104 26.50 8.97 -29.40
CA MET A 104 25.41 9.76 -28.83
C MET A 104 24.77 10.71 -29.86
N ILE A 105 25.60 11.42 -30.63
CA ILE A 105 25.11 12.34 -31.67
C ILE A 105 24.26 11.58 -32.70
N ARG A 106 24.74 10.43 -33.20
CA ARG A 106 23.99 9.63 -34.18
C ARG A 106 22.67 9.12 -33.62
N HIS A 107 22.63 8.74 -32.34
CA HIS A 107 21.40 8.29 -31.70
C HIS A 107 20.39 9.45 -31.50
N LEU A 108 20.86 10.65 -31.16
CA LEU A 108 20.01 11.85 -31.08
C LEU A 108 19.47 12.26 -32.45
N ASP A 109 20.30 12.20 -33.49
CA ASP A 109 19.93 12.53 -34.85
C ASP A 109 18.80 11.61 -35.36
N HIS A 110 18.95 10.29 -35.18
CA HIS A 110 17.93 9.31 -35.52
C HIS A 110 16.62 9.51 -34.75
N TYR A 111 16.70 9.95 -33.48
CA TYR A 111 15.51 10.28 -32.70
C TYR A 111 14.78 11.53 -33.23
N LEU A 112 15.54 12.59 -33.55
CA LEU A 112 15.00 13.84 -34.08
C LEU A 112 14.35 13.63 -35.46
N ASP A 113 14.96 12.81 -36.31
CA ASP A 113 14.41 12.43 -37.62
C ASP A 113 13.09 11.66 -37.48
N TYR A 114 13.03 10.67 -36.58
CA TYR A 114 11.80 9.91 -36.31
C TYR A 114 10.65 10.81 -35.80
N GLN A 115 10.97 11.82 -34.98
CA GLN A 115 9.98 12.80 -34.54
C GLN A 115 9.47 13.70 -35.66
N ARG A 116 10.34 14.04 -36.62
CA ARG A 116 10.00 14.96 -37.72
C ARG A 116 8.99 14.32 -38.68
N GLU A 117 9.16 13.03 -39.01
CA GLU A 117 8.23 12.27 -39.85
C GLU A 117 6.84 12.09 -39.21
N TYR A 118 6.78 11.82 -37.90
CA TYR A 118 5.51 11.69 -37.18
C TYR A 118 4.65 12.96 -37.23
N ARG A 119 5.28 14.13 -37.44
CA ARG A 119 4.61 15.43 -37.57
C ARG A 119 3.88 15.63 -38.91
N GLY A 120 4.20 14.82 -39.93
CA GLY A 120 3.68 14.95 -41.31
C GLY A 120 2.63 13.92 -41.75
N GLY A 121 2.18 13.01 -40.87
CA GLY A 121 1.26 11.92 -41.25
C GLY A 121 -0.22 12.33 -41.37
N CYS A 122 -0.92 11.79 -42.38
CA CYS A 122 -2.34 12.04 -42.68
C CYS A 122 -3.32 11.69 -41.53
N CYS A 123 -2.97 10.72 -40.66
CA CYS A 123 -3.81 10.27 -39.55
C CYS A 123 -3.58 11.01 -38.21
N ALA A 124 -2.77 12.08 -38.20
CA ALA A 124 -2.52 12.91 -37.02
C ALA A 124 -3.80 13.51 -36.37
N PRO A 125 -4.84 13.95 -37.10
CA PRO A 125 -6.01 14.61 -36.50
C PRO A 125 -6.83 13.70 -35.57
N ALA A 126 -7.00 12.42 -35.92
CA ALA A 126 -7.82 11.48 -35.15
C ALA A 126 -7.21 11.14 -33.77
N LYS A 127 -5.88 10.97 -33.71
CA LYS A 127 -5.15 10.79 -32.44
C LYS A 127 -5.15 12.06 -31.58
N THR A 128 -5.26 13.23 -32.22
CA THR A 128 -5.33 14.55 -31.55
C THR A 128 -6.63 14.72 -30.75
N PHE A 129 -7.73 14.14 -31.23
CA PHE A 129 -9.03 14.21 -30.57
C PHE A 129 -9.08 13.37 -29.28
N LEU A 130 -8.51 12.16 -29.33
CA LEU A 130 -8.46 11.24 -28.18
C LEU A 130 -7.58 11.78 -27.04
N ALA A 131 -6.44 12.39 -27.38
CA ALA A 131 -5.51 13.01 -26.43
C ALA A 131 -6.02 14.33 -25.81
N LYS A 132 -7.08 14.92 -26.39
CA LYS A 132 -7.72 16.13 -25.85
C LYS A 132 -8.82 15.81 -24.83
N TYR A 133 -9.46 14.66 -24.96
CA TYR A 133 -10.57 14.24 -24.08
C TYR A 133 -10.08 13.49 -22.84
N LEU A 134 -8.99 12.72 -22.96
CA LEU A 134 -8.23 12.21 -21.84
C LEU A 134 -7.23 13.31 -21.47
N CYS A 135 -7.44 14.05 -20.38
CA CYS A 135 -6.63 15.21 -19.91
C CYS A 135 -5.15 14.92 -19.60
N LEU A 136 -4.51 13.99 -20.31
CA LEU A 136 -3.07 13.84 -20.41
C LEU A 136 -2.61 14.84 -21.46
N ALA A 137 -1.95 15.91 -21.03
CA ALA A 137 -1.24 16.88 -21.87
C ALA A 137 -0.06 16.27 -22.67
N CYS A 138 -0.17 15.01 -23.09
CA CYS A 138 0.83 14.22 -23.79
C CYS A 138 0.53 14.21 -25.29
N GLY A 139 0.69 15.36 -25.93
CA GLY A 139 0.74 15.43 -27.39
C GLY A 139 2.15 15.15 -27.89
N ASN A 140 2.35 14.06 -28.65
CA ASN A 140 3.60 13.73 -29.39
C ASN A 140 4.08 14.83 -30.35
N ARG A 141 3.33 15.94 -30.51
CA ARG A 141 3.56 17.02 -31.49
C ARG A 141 4.72 17.96 -31.15
N HIS A 142 5.25 17.92 -29.92
CA HIS A 142 6.35 18.79 -29.44
C HIS A 142 7.55 18.03 -28.86
N GLY A 143 7.58 16.69 -28.94
CA GLY A 143 8.59 15.89 -28.24
C GLY A 143 8.46 15.86 -26.71
N ASN A 144 7.40 16.47 -26.17
CA ASN A 144 7.11 16.49 -24.73
C ASN A 144 6.50 15.19 -24.19
N TYR A 145 6.51 14.09 -24.96
CA TYR A 145 5.96 12.80 -24.52
C TYR A 145 6.63 12.33 -23.23
N LEU A 146 7.96 12.38 -23.18
CA LEU A 146 8.71 11.91 -22.02
C LEU A 146 8.45 12.76 -20.77
N VAL A 147 8.43 14.08 -20.95
CA VAL A 147 8.14 15.04 -19.87
C VAL A 147 6.71 14.87 -19.36
N GLY A 148 5.73 14.74 -20.27
CA GLY A 148 4.34 14.50 -19.93
C GLY A 148 4.12 13.16 -19.22
N LEU A 149 4.78 12.10 -19.69
CA LEU A 149 4.78 10.80 -19.03
C LEU A 149 5.35 10.90 -17.62
N TYR A 150 6.50 11.56 -17.45
CA TYR A 150 7.13 11.77 -16.16
C TYR A 150 6.20 12.49 -15.17
N MET A 151 5.63 13.63 -15.60
CA MET A 151 4.68 14.38 -14.77
C MET A 151 3.45 13.55 -14.41
N THR A 152 2.91 12.79 -15.36
CA THR A 152 1.78 11.90 -15.13
C THR A 152 2.12 10.81 -14.11
N THR A 153 3.28 10.15 -14.24
CA THR A 153 3.75 9.16 -13.27
C THR A 153 3.91 9.79 -11.88
N LYS A 154 4.43 11.02 -11.78
CA LYS A 154 4.53 11.74 -10.49
C LYS A 154 3.16 12.05 -9.88
N CYS A 155 2.19 12.45 -10.69
CA CYS A 155 0.80 12.60 -10.24
C CYS A 155 0.23 11.27 -9.75
N PHE A 156 0.51 10.14 -10.43
CA PHE A 156 0.09 8.82 -9.95
C PHE A 156 0.75 8.43 -8.63
N TYR A 157 2.03 8.73 -8.41
CA TYR A 157 2.68 8.52 -7.11
C TYR A 157 2.00 9.31 -5.99
N PHE A 158 1.68 10.58 -6.25
CA PHE A 158 1.01 11.44 -5.27
C PHE A 158 -0.42 10.96 -4.99
N ALA A 159 -1.21 10.68 -6.03
CA ALA A 159 -2.56 10.15 -5.89
C ALA A 159 -2.59 8.80 -5.17
N ASN A 160 -1.63 7.91 -5.48
CA ASN A 160 -1.49 6.64 -4.78
C ASN A 160 -1.18 6.85 -3.29
N THR A 161 -0.29 7.78 -2.95
CA THR A 161 0.02 8.09 -1.54
C THR A 161 -1.23 8.54 -0.78
N ILE A 162 -2.06 9.40 -1.39
CA ILE A 162 -3.34 9.84 -0.80
C ILE A 162 -4.31 8.66 -0.68
N PHE A 163 -4.46 7.85 -1.72
CA PHE A 163 -5.32 6.68 -1.71
C PHE A 163 -4.93 5.68 -0.61
N GLN A 164 -3.63 5.43 -0.44
CA GLN A 164 -3.11 4.53 0.59
C GLN A 164 -3.40 5.04 2.01
N LEU A 165 -3.35 6.36 2.21
CA LEU A 165 -3.74 6.98 3.48
C LEU A 165 -5.22 6.74 3.80
N PHE A 166 -6.11 6.88 2.79
CA PHE A 166 -7.53 6.59 2.97
C PHE A 166 -7.81 5.10 3.17
N LEU A 167 -7.12 4.23 2.43
CA LEU A 167 -7.23 2.78 2.59
C LEU A 167 -6.84 2.36 4.00
N LEU A 168 -5.75 2.92 4.52
CA LEU A 168 -5.30 2.67 5.88
C LEU A 168 -6.34 3.12 6.92
N ASN A 169 -6.88 4.34 6.77
CA ASN A 169 -7.89 4.86 7.69
C ASN A 169 -9.18 4.01 7.68
N GLY A 170 -9.63 3.59 6.49
CA GLY A 170 -10.77 2.70 6.35
C GLY A 170 -10.53 1.32 6.95
N PHE A 171 -9.31 0.79 6.82
CA PHE A 171 -8.94 -0.53 7.31
C PHE A 171 -8.85 -0.60 8.85
N LEU A 172 -8.29 0.43 9.50
CA LEU A 172 -8.23 0.49 10.97
C LEU A 172 -9.60 0.81 11.60
N GLY A 173 -10.61 1.19 10.80
CA GLY A 173 -11.94 1.55 11.30
C GLY A 173 -11.94 2.80 12.17
N THR A 174 -10.95 3.68 11.99
CA THR A 174 -10.86 4.95 12.71
C THR A 174 -11.71 6.01 12.02
N GLU A 175 -12.56 6.71 12.77
CA GLU A 175 -13.33 7.86 12.25
C GLU A 175 -12.47 9.09 11.95
N TYR A 176 -11.15 9.01 12.20
CA TYR A 176 -10.25 10.15 12.14
C TYR A 176 -9.38 10.11 10.89
N HIS A 177 -9.75 10.90 9.87
CA HIS A 177 -8.92 11.13 8.68
C HIS A 177 -7.51 11.68 8.96
N LEU A 178 -7.23 12.08 10.21
CA LEU A 178 -5.97 12.68 10.67
C LEU A 178 -5.41 11.96 11.91
N TYR A 179 -5.52 10.62 11.99
CA TYR A 179 -4.98 9.83 13.10
C TYR A 179 -3.53 10.21 13.46
N GLY A 180 -2.65 10.37 12.46
CA GLY A 180 -1.25 10.74 12.70
C GLY A 180 -1.06 12.12 13.37
N PHE A 181 -1.87 13.12 13.03
CA PHE A 181 -1.80 14.44 13.66
C PHE A 181 -2.30 14.41 15.10
N GLU A 182 -3.35 13.62 15.36
CA GLU A 182 -3.91 13.44 16.69
C GLU A 182 -2.94 12.71 17.63
N VAL A 183 -2.26 11.67 17.14
CA VAL A 183 -1.22 10.96 17.90
C VAL A 183 -0.06 11.90 18.24
N MET A 184 0.42 12.69 17.27
CA MET A 184 1.49 13.67 17.52
C MET A 184 1.05 14.74 18.52
N ARG A 185 -0.21 15.22 18.42
CA ARG A 185 -0.77 16.17 19.38
C ARG A 185 -0.85 15.58 20.79
N ASN A 186 -1.32 14.34 20.92
CA ASN A 186 -1.42 13.66 22.22
C ASN A 186 -0.03 13.37 22.83
N LEU A 187 0.97 13.08 22.00
CA LEU A 187 2.36 12.93 22.42
C LEU A 187 2.96 14.24 22.93
N ILE A 188 2.72 15.36 22.23
CA ILE A 188 3.16 16.70 22.66
C ILE A 188 2.46 17.11 23.96
N GLN A 189 1.20 16.71 24.15
CA GLN A 189 0.42 16.98 25.36
C GLN A 189 0.78 16.08 26.55
N GLY A 190 1.75 15.16 26.39
CA GLY A 190 2.22 14.28 27.47
C GLY A 190 1.17 13.30 27.99
N ARG A 191 0.10 13.05 27.22
CA ARG A 191 -0.89 12.03 27.57
C ARG A 191 -0.25 10.66 27.38
N ALA A 192 -0.27 9.84 28.43
CA ALA A 192 0.20 8.47 28.33
C ALA A 192 -0.62 7.72 27.25
N TRP A 193 0.02 6.79 26.56
CA TRP A 193 -0.62 5.88 25.61
C TRP A 193 -1.60 4.97 26.37
N GLU A 194 -2.77 5.49 26.74
CA GLU A 194 -3.85 4.67 27.28
C GLU A 194 -4.33 3.73 26.17
N GLN A 195 -4.57 2.46 26.52
CA GLN A 195 -4.92 1.35 25.62
C GLN A 195 -5.77 1.85 24.45
N SER A 196 -5.16 1.94 23.27
CA SER A 196 -5.86 2.44 22.09
C SER A 196 -7.07 1.54 21.85
N ARG A 197 -8.27 2.11 21.81
CA ARG A 197 -9.52 1.37 21.53
C ARG A 197 -9.42 0.57 20.24
N THR A 198 -8.60 1.04 19.30
CA THR A 198 -8.31 0.40 18.02
C THR A 198 -7.38 -0.81 18.17
N PHE A 199 -6.42 -0.77 19.09
CA PHE A 199 -5.39 -1.81 19.28
C PHE A 199 -5.41 -2.44 20.70
N PRO A 200 -6.47 -3.15 21.08
CA PRO A 200 -6.51 -3.82 22.37
C PRO A 200 -5.58 -5.04 22.38
N ARG A 201 -4.86 -5.22 23.49
CA ARG A 201 -3.95 -6.35 23.69
C ARG A 201 -4.66 -7.60 24.24
N ILE A 202 -5.85 -7.39 24.76
CA ILE A 202 -6.70 -8.40 25.39
C ILE A 202 -8.06 -8.34 24.71
N THR A 203 -8.54 -9.49 24.24
CA THR A 203 -9.86 -9.63 23.61
C THR A 203 -10.64 -10.78 24.23
N LEU A 204 -11.94 -10.77 24.05
CA LEU A 204 -12.86 -11.84 24.43
C LEU A 204 -13.25 -12.62 23.19
N CYS A 205 -13.33 -13.94 23.36
CA CYS A 205 -13.72 -14.87 22.33
C CYS A 205 -14.93 -15.66 22.83
N ASP A 206 -16.02 -15.61 22.08
CA ASP A 206 -17.20 -16.42 22.33
C ASP A 206 -17.20 -17.62 21.37
N PHE A 207 -17.25 -18.83 21.90
CA PHE A 207 -17.37 -20.05 21.11
C PHE A 207 -18.39 -21.01 21.73
N LYS A 208 -18.87 -21.95 20.94
CA LYS A 208 -19.94 -22.88 21.33
C LYS A 208 -19.45 -24.31 21.11
N ILE A 209 -19.60 -25.17 22.12
CA ILE A 209 -19.31 -26.60 22.00
C ILE A 209 -20.64 -27.35 21.98
N ASN A 210 -20.78 -28.27 21.03
CA ASN A 210 -21.93 -29.17 20.95
C ASN A 210 -21.70 -30.36 21.88
N ASN A 211 -22.63 -30.59 22.80
CA ASN A 211 -22.63 -31.78 23.65
C ASN A 211 -23.49 -32.90 23.03
N LEU A 212 -23.26 -34.15 23.46
CA LEU A 212 -23.95 -35.36 22.98
C LEU A 212 -25.48 -35.29 23.15
N ASN A 213 -25.98 -34.44 24.06
CA ASN A 213 -27.41 -34.24 24.32
C ASN A 213 -28.05 -33.13 23.47
N ASN A 214 -27.45 -32.70 22.35
CA ASN A 214 -27.89 -31.54 21.53
C ASN A 214 -27.99 -30.21 22.31
N VAL A 215 -27.39 -30.12 23.49
CA VAL A 215 -27.29 -28.87 24.26
C VAL A 215 -26.02 -28.15 23.83
N ILE A 216 -26.17 -26.91 23.38
CA ILE A 216 -25.06 -26.04 22.97
C ILE A 216 -24.56 -25.28 24.20
N LEU A 217 -23.33 -25.54 24.64
CA LEU A 217 -22.72 -24.81 25.75
C LEU A 217 -21.93 -23.59 25.21
N PRO A 218 -22.32 -22.35 25.58
CA PRO A 218 -21.55 -21.16 25.25
C PRO A 218 -20.38 -20.98 26.22
N TYR A 219 -19.21 -20.62 25.70
CA TYR A 219 -18.02 -20.27 26.45
C TYR A 219 -17.50 -18.91 26.02
N THR A 220 -17.11 -18.10 27.00
CA THR A 220 -16.38 -16.84 26.78
C THR A 220 -15.03 -16.94 27.47
N VAL A 221 -13.96 -16.81 26.70
CA VAL A 221 -12.58 -16.85 27.20
C VAL A 221 -11.83 -15.57 26.87
N GLN A 222 -10.90 -15.20 27.74
CA GLN A 222 -10.04 -14.04 27.53
C GLN A 222 -8.77 -14.45 26.79
N CYS A 223 -8.48 -13.81 25.67
CA CYS A 223 -7.32 -14.11 24.84
C CYS A 223 -6.38 -12.90 24.81
N VAL A 224 -5.08 -13.16 24.97
CA VAL A 224 -4.04 -12.17 24.70
C VAL A 224 -3.73 -12.22 23.22
N LEU A 225 -3.58 -11.06 22.58
CA LEU A 225 -3.35 -10.93 21.14
C LEU A 225 -1.99 -10.26 20.86
N PRO A 226 -0.87 -11.02 20.85
CA PRO A 226 0.47 -10.46 20.70
C PRO A 226 0.70 -9.74 19.36
N ILE A 227 0.07 -10.20 18.28
CA ILE A 227 0.17 -9.56 16.96
C ILE A 227 -0.25 -8.09 17.01
N ASN A 228 -1.20 -7.76 17.89
CA ASN A 228 -1.71 -6.41 17.98
C ASN A 228 -0.73 -5.44 18.62
N PHE A 229 0.13 -5.93 19.51
CA PHE A 229 1.24 -5.15 20.05
C PHE A 229 2.20 -4.71 18.94
N PHE A 230 2.51 -5.59 17.98
CA PHE A 230 3.34 -5.23 16.84
C PHE A 230 2.62 -4.27 15.88
N ASN A 231 1.34 -4.52 15.59
CA ASN A 231 0.54 -3.64 14.74
C ASN A 231 0.45 -2.21 15.30
N GLU A 232 0.26 -2.06 16.61
CA GLU A 232 0.26 -0.75 17.30
C GLU A 232 1.58 0.02 17.14
N LYS A 233 2.70 -0.66 16.86
CA LYS A 233 4.02 -0.02 16.66
C LYS A 233 4.35 0.24 15.20
N ILE A 234 3.76 -0.53 14.28
CA ILE A 234 3.95 -0.36 12.85
C ILE A 234 3.11 0.81 12.32
N TYR A 235 1.90 0.99 12.88
CA TYR A 235 0.95 2.04 12.50
C TYR A 235 1.02 3.26 13.42
#